data_AF-A0A9D4BI16-F1
#
_entry.id   AF-A0A9D4BI16-F1
#
_cell.length_a   1.000
_cell.length_b   1.000
_cell.length_c   1.000
_cell.angle_alpha   90.00
_cell.angle_beta   90.00
_cell.angle_gamma   90.00
#
_symmetry.space_group_name_H-M   'P 1'
#
loop_
_entity.id
_entity.type
_entity.pdbx_description
1 polymer ?
#
loop_
_entity_poly.entity_id
_entity_poly.type
_entity_poly.pdbx_seq_one_letter_code
_entity_poly.pdbx_strand_id
1 'polypeptide(L)'
;MNFELAQKSIFGTSPDYRARANVEPALTSTFGTSPEYRAGADVEPALTSTFDTSPEYRAGENVAQFLISIFGNRQEYRACAKIEPALTSTFGTSPEYRAGAKVEPALSSIFGTRPEYRAGADAEPALTSTFVTNPEYLAVANVEPALTSIFGTSPEYRDGANVEPDLTLTFGKRPEYRAGANLEPALTSSFGKSAEYRAWANLEPALTSTFGTSPGY
;
A
#
# COMPACT_ATOMS: atom_id res chain seq x y z
N MET A 1 -7.82 23.88 16.51
CA MET A 1 -9.17 23.83 15.91
C MET A 1 -9.15 22.61 15.03
N ASN A 2 -9.97 21.63 15.38
CA ASN A 2 -10.14 20.39 14.62
C ASN A 2 -11.21 20.62 13.55
N PHE A 3 -11.12 19.90 12.45
CA PHE A 3 -12.08 19.99 11.37
C PHE A 3 -12.81 18.65 11.20
N GLU A 4 -14.07 18.59 11.62
CA GLU A 4 -14.98 17.46 11.43
C GLU A 4 -16.17 17.94 10.59
N LEU A 5 -16.39 17.33 9.42
CA LEU A 5 -17.53 17.62 8.55
C LEU A 5 -17.91 16.38 7.76
N ALA A 6 -19.21 16.11 7.68
CA ALA A 6 -19.75 15.13 6.75
C ALA A 6 -20.28 15.82 5.49
N GLN A 7 -19.81 15.39 4.31
CA GLN A 7 -20.24 15.89 3.02
C GLN A 7 -20.73 14.73 2.14
N LYS A 8 -21.83 14.97 1.44
CA LYS A 8 -22.32 14.08 0.40
C LYS A 8 -22.42 14.84 -0.91
N SER A 9 -21.85 14.29 -1.98
CA SER A 9 -21.98 14.80 -3.32
C SER A 9 -22.45 13.73 -4.28
N ILE A 10 -23.22 14.12 -5.28
CA ILE A 10 -23.56 13.24 -6.40
C ILE A 10 -22.53 13.41 -7.51
N PHE A 11 -22.03 14.62 -7.75
CA PHE A 11 -21.11 14.94 -8.85
C PHE A 11 -19.93 15.79 -8.38
N GLY A 12 -18.75 15.46 -8.88
CA GLY A 12 -17.54 16.29 -8.96
C GLY A 12 -17.33 17.24 -7.80
N THR A 13 -16.62 16.80 -6.76
CA THR A 13 -16.21 17.69 -5.65
C THR A 13 -14.74 17.58 -5.35
N SER A 14 -14.11 18.72 -5.08
CA SER A 14 -12.72 18.82 -4.64
C SER A 14 -12.63 19.71 -3.40
N PRO A 15 -13.17 19.25 -2.25
CA PRO A 15 -13.10 20.03 -1.03
C PRO A 15 -11.66 20.11 -0.52
N ASP A 16 -11.30 21.24 0.09
CA ASP A 16 -10.00 21.44 0.74
C ASP A 16 -10.23 21.56 2.25
N TYR A 17 -9.73 20.57 3.00
CA TYR A 17 -9.87 20.44 4.44
C TYR A 17 -8.56 20.78 5.12
N ARG A 18 -8.53 21.88 5.88
CA ARG A 18 -7.31 22.35 6.57
C ARG A 18 -7.54 22.64 8.04
N ALA A 19 -6.66 22.12 8.88
CA ALA A 19 -6.68 22.39 10.31
C ALA A 19 -5.26 22.54 10.88
N ARG A 20 -5.16 23.24 12.02
CA ARG A 20 -3.88 23.36 12.74
C ARG A 20 -3.51 22.07 13.48
N ALA A 21 -4.51 21.35 13.99
CA ALA A 21 -4.31 20.10 14.71
C ALA A 21 -4.78 18.95 13.82
N ASN A 22 -6.10 18.66 13.83
CA ASN A 22 -6.63 17.44 13.21
C ASN A 22 -7.68 17.73 12.13
N VAL A 23 -7.71 16.88 11.10
CA VAL A 23 -8.69 16.87 10.00
C VAL A 23 -9.34 15.49 9.92
N GLU A 24 -10.65 15.40 10.22
CA GLU A 24 -11.40 14.13 10.27
C GLU A 24 -12.74 14.20 9.51
N PRO A 25 -12.77 14.51 8.20
CA PRO A 25 -14.01 14.65 7.46
C PRO A 25 -14.52 13.31 6.94
N ALA A 26 -15.83 13.18 6.81
CA ALA A 26 -16.47 12.07 6.11
C ALA A 26 -16.99 12.55 4.75
N LEU A 27 -16.58 11.93 3.65
CA LEU A 27 -17.03 12.27 2.31
C LEU A 27 -17.65 11.06 1.61
N THR A 28 -18.80 11.26 1.00
CA THR A 28 -19.41 10.29 0.08
C THR A 28 -19.63 10.96 -1.26
N SER A 29 -19.09 10.38 -2.34
CA SER A 29 -19.30 10.86 -3.71
C SER A 29 -19.78 9.72 -4.62
N THR A 30 -20.70 10.02 -5.54
CA THR A 30 -21.05 9.06 -6.59
C THR A 30 -20.10 9.19 -7.77
N PHE A 31 -19.89 10.39 -8.31
CA PHE A 31 -19.08 10.61 -9.50
C PHE A 31 -17.95 11.60 -9.24
N GLY A 32 -16.71 11.13 -9.20
CA GLY A 32 -15.52 11.99 -9.21
C GLY A 32 -15.34 12.76 -7.90
N THR A 33 -14.24 12.51 -7.19
CA THR A 33 -13.84 13.41 -6.10
C THR A 33 -12.34 13.44 -5.87
N SER A 34 -11.81 14.65 -5.70
CA SER A 34 -10.38 14.91 -5.45
C SER A 34 -10.21 15.83 -4.24
N PRO A 35 -10.51 15.37 -3.03
CA PRO A 35 -10.37 16.16 -1.82
C PRO A 35 -8.90 16.33 -1.42
N GLU A 36 -8.55 17.49 -0.87
CA GLU A 36 -7.26 17.72 -0.20
C GLU A 36 -7.47 17.75 1.32
N TYR A 37 -6.60 17.05 2.06
CA TYR A 37 -6.61 17.03 3.53
C TYR A 37 -5.26 17.44 4.07
N ARG A 38 -5.22 18.50 4.90
CA ARG A 38 -3.99 19.01 5.50
C ARG A 38 -4.15 19.31 6.99
N ALA A 39 -3.33 18.69 7.82
CA ALA A 39 -3.33 18.92 9.26
C ALA A 39 -1.92 19.05 9.83
N GLY A 40 -1.78 19.81 10.93
CA GLY A 40 -0.50 19.96 11.62
C GLY A 40 -0.13 18.75 12.48
N ALA A 41 -1.12 18.00 12.96
CA ALA A 41 -0.93 16.72 13.64
C ALA A 41 -1.48 15.59 12.76
N ASP A 42 -2.80 15.34 12.80
CA ASP A 42 -3.40 14.12 12.26
C ASP A 42 -4.45 14.34 11.16
N VAL A 43 -4.46 13.45 10.18
CA VAL A 43 -5.45 13.41 9.09
C VAL A 43 -6.16 12.05 9.11
N GLU A 44 -7.42 12.03 9.52
CA GLU A 44 -8.25 10.81 9.63
C GLU A 44 -9.59 10.85 8.87
N PRO A 45 -9.58 11.03 7.54
CA PRO A 45 -10.80 11.04 6.74
C PRO A 45 -11.39 9.65 6.51
N ALA A 46 -12.72 9.63 6.40
CA ALA A 46 -13.48 8.50 5.87
C ALA A 46 -14.05 8.87 4.49
N LEU A 47 -13.78 8.06 3.48
CA LEU A 47 -14.20 8.34 2.10
C LEU A 47 -14.87 7.12 1.47
N THR A 48 -16.04 7.34 0.88
CA THR A 48 -16.71 6.38 0.00
C THR A 48 -16.89 7.00 -1.38
N SER A 49 -16.44 6.32 -2.43
CA SER A 49 -16.66 6.76 -3.81
C SER A 49 -17.12 5.62 -4.72
N THR A 50 -18.13 5.87 -5.54
CA THR A 50 -18.50 4.89 -6.59
C THR A 50 -17.53 4.96 -7.76
N PHE A 51 -17.30 6.17 -8.31
CA PHE A 51 -16.43 6.37 -9.45
C PHE A 51 -15.36 7.41 -9.18
N ASP A 52 -14.12 7.10 -9.56
CA ASP A 52 -12.98 7.98 -9.68
C ASP A 52 -12.73 8.84 -8.43
N THR A 53 -11.73 8.46 -7.65
CA THR A 53 -11.28 9.31 -6.55
C THR A 53 -9.78 9.52 -6.54
N SER A 54 -9.39 10.77 -6.29
CA SER A 54 -7.98 11.18 -6.26
C SER A 54 -7.66 12.09 -5.07
N PRO A 55 -7.75 11.59 -3.83
CA PRO A 55 -7.48 12.37 -2.63
C PRO A 55 -5.99 12.55 -2.35
N GLU A 56 -5.63 13.70 -1.78
CA GLU A 56 -4.30 13.97 -1.22
C GLU A 56 -4.36 14.15 0.31
N TYR A 57 -3.47 13.49 1.03
CA TYR A 57 -3.36 13.55 2.49
C TYR A 57 -1.98 14.04 2.93
N ARG A 58 -1.95 15.09 3.76
CA ARG A 58 -0.72 15.62 4.34
C ARG A 58 -0.90 15.91 5.82
N ALA A 59 -0.12 15.21 6.65
CA ALA A 59 -0.11 15.39 8.09
C ALA A 59 1.29 15.75 8.58
N GLY A 60 1.36 16.56 9.64
CA GLY A 60 2.62 16.78 10.35
C GLY A 60 3.07 15.54 11.11
N GLU A 61 2.13 14.74 11.62
CA GLU A 61 2.42 13.51 12.37
C GLU A 61 1.88 12.28 11.64
N ASN A 62 0.57 12.06 11.63
CA ASN A 62 -0.03 10.79 11.18
C ASN A 62 -1.13 10.94 10.14
N VAL A 63 -1.23 9.95 9.25
CA VAL A 63 -2.37 9.79 8.34
C VAL A 63 -2.99 8.40 8.52
N ALA A 64 -4.27 8.36 8.90
CA ALA A 64 -5.05 7.13 9.02
C ALA A 64 -6.37 7.28 8.25
N GLN A 65 -6.45 6.74 7.04
CA GLN A 65 -7.64 6.90 6.20
C GLN A 65 -8.47 5.62 6.15
N PHE A 66 -9.78 5.74 6.10
CA PHE A 66 -10.66 4.67 5.62
C PHE A 66 -11.21 4.98 4.23
N LEU A 67 -11.00 4.09 3.24
CA LEU A 67 -11.51 4.24 1.87
C LEU A 67 -12.24 3.00 1.38
N ILE A 68 -13.45 3.22 0.86
CA ILE A 68 -14.13 2.27 -0.02
C ILE A 68 -14.33 2.92 -1.39
N SER A 69 -13.81 2.28 -2.44
CA SER A 69 -13.99 2.70 -3.83
C SER A 69 -14.44 1.54 -4.71
N ILE A 70 -15.37 1.79 -5.62
CA ILE A 70 -15.74 0.76 -6.61
C ILE A 70 -14.83 0.85 -7.83
N PHE A 71 -14.71 2.03 -8.44
CA PHE A 71 -13.91 2.23 -9.65
C PHE A 71 -12.88 3.33 -9.47
N GLY A 72 -11.65 3.04 -9.88
CA GLY A 72 -10.61 4.02 -10.18
C GLY A 72 -10.23 4.85 -8.98
N ASN A 73 -9.11 4.53 -8.33
CA ASN A 73 -8.61 5.39 -7.28
C ASN A 73 -7.10 5.51 -7.29
N ARG A 74 -6.64 6.73 -7.02
CA ARG A 74 -5.23 7.12 -6.89
C ARG A 74 -5.13 7.97 -5.66
N GLN A 75 -4.15 7.73 -4.80
CA GLN A 75 -4.07 8.45 -3.53
C GLN A 75 -2.63 8.86 -3.30
N GLU A 76 -2.44 10.01 -2.66
CA GLU A 76 -1.13 10.40 -2.16
C GLU A 76 -1.19 10.62 -0.66
N TYR A 77 -0.34 9.93 0.09
CA TYR A 77 -0.22 10.06 1.53
C TYR A 77 1.17 10.56 1.90
N ARG A 78 1.22 11.60 2.75
CA ARG A 78 2.47 12.14 3.29
C ARG A 78 2.33 12.44 4.78
N ALA A 79 3.25 11.90 5.58
CA ALA A 79 3.30 12.12 7.02
C ALA A 79 4.76 12.14 7.50
N CYS A 80 5.07 12.85 8.58
CA CYS A 80 6.43 12.75 9.15
C CYS A 80 6.60 11.46 9.97
N ALA A 81 5.58 11.02 10.70
CA ALA A 81 5.65 9.84 11.54
C ALA A 81 5.06 8.61 10.82
N LYS A 82 3.72 8.47 10.81
CA LYS A 82 3.06 7.23 10.42
C LYS A 82 2.01 7.42 9.32
N ILE A 83 1.89 6.42 8.46
CA ILE A 83 0.79 6.27 7.49
C ILE A 83 0.19 4.87 7.65
N GLU A 84 -1.08 4.79 8.06
CA GLU A 84 -1.83 3.52 8.27
C GLU A 84 -3.24 3.45 7.65
N PRO A 85 -3.42 3.78 6.36
CA PRO A 85 -4.73 3.75 5.74
C PRO A 85 -5.22 2.33 5.47
N ALA A 86 -6.53 2.16 5.58
CA ALA A 86 -7.28 0.99 5.16
C ALA A 86 -8.06 1.29 3.86
N LEU A 87 -7.73 0.57 2.79
CA LEU A 87 -8.29 0.76 1.46
C LEU A 87 -8.93 -0.51 0.92
N THR A 88 -10.20 -0.43 0.55
CA THR A 88 -10.90 -1.45 -0.23
C THR A 88 -11.28 -0.88 -1.60
N SER A 89 -10.85 -1.57 -2.67
CA SER A 89 -11.13 -1.19 -4.05
C SER A 89 -11.61 -2.36 -4.90
N THR A 90 -12.74 -2.23 -5.59
CA THR A 90 -13.16 -3.27 -6.53
C THR A 90 -12.29 -3.26 -7.79
N PHE A 91 -12.13 -2.10 -8.43
CA PHE A 91 -11.42 -1.95 -9.70
C PHE A 91 -10.39 -0.81 -9.66
N GLY A 92 -9.12 -1.15 -9.85
CA GLY A 92 -8.05 -0.21 -10.13
C GLY A 92 -7.71 0.67 -8.94
N THR A 93 -6.57 0.41 -8.31
CA THR A 93 -6.06 1.25 -7.22
C THR A 93 -4.56 1.48 -7.34
N SER A 94 -4.11 2.71 -7.12
CA SER A 94 -2.69 3.08 -7.17
C SER A 94 -2.36 4.16 -6.14
N PRO A 95 -2.26 3.79 -4.84
CA PRO A 95 -1.87 4.70 -3.78
C PRO A 95 -0.34 4.84 -3.69
N GLU A 96 0.13 6.05 -3.39
CA GLU A 96 1.51 6.35 -3.03
C GLU A 96 1.61 6.75 -1.56
N TYR A 97 2.45 6.06 -0.79
CA TYR A 97 2.66 6.31 0.63
C TYR A 97 4.09 6.79 0.88
N ARG A 98 4.23 7.93 1.58
CA ARG A 98 5.54 8.49 1.95
C ARG A 98 5.57 8.95 3.41
N ALA A 99 6.19 8.17 4.28
CA ALA A 99 6.35 8.50 5.69
C ALA A 99 7.82 8.68 6.09
N GLY A 100 8.09 9.60 7.02
CA GLY A 100 9.42 9.78 7.60
C GLY A 100 9.84 8.64 8.53
N ALA A 101 8.90 7.95 9.18
CA ALA A 101 9.18 6.77 10.00
C ALA A 101 8.54 5.51 9.41
N LYS A 102 7.20 5.38 9.47
CA LYS A 102 6.50 4.11 9.25
C LYS A 102 5.38 4.16 8.21
N VAL A 103 5.28 3.12 7.39
CA VAL A 103 4.19 2.89 6.43
C VAL A 103 3.58 1.51 6.67
N GLU A 104 2.35 1.47 7.21
CA GLU A 104 1.61 0.25 7.59
C GLU A 104 0.17 0.19 6.99
N PRO A 105 -0.03 0.38 5.69
CA PRO A 105 -1.36 0.35 5.08
C PRO A 105 -1.90 -1.08 4.94
N ALA A 106 -3.22 -1.20 5.04
CA ALA A 106 -3.96 -2.41 4.70
C ALA A 106 -4.77 -2.19 3.42
N LEU A 107 -4.45 -2.95 2.36
CA LEU A 107 -5.08 -2.81 1.05
C LEU A 107 -5.72 -4.11 0.59
N SER A 108 -6.98 -4.02 0.20
CA SER A 108 -7.73 -5.10 -0.43
C SER A 108 -8.23 -4.65 -1.79
N SER A 109 -7.95 -5.44 -2.83
CA SER A 109 -8.49 -5.18 -4.16
C SER A 109 -8.94 -6.43 -4.88
N ILE A 110 -9.99 -6.32 -5.69
CA ILE A 110 -10.38 -7.43 -6.58
C ILE A 110 -9.54 -7.38 -7.87
N PHE A 111 -9.48 -6.22 -8.52
CA PHE A 111 -8.82 -6.08 -9.81
C PHE A 111 -7.80 -4.96 -9.84
N GLY A 112 -6.53 -5.31 -10.08
CA GLY A 112 -5.49 -4.36 -10.49
C GLY A 112 -5.10 -3.39 -9.38
N THR A 113 -3.97 -3.65 -8.74
CA THR A 113 -3.41 -2.78 -7.70
C THR A 113 -1.92 -2.55 -7.92
N ARG A 114 -1.51 -1.28 -7.77
CA ARG A 114 -0.13 -0.81 -7.94
C ARG A 114 0.24 0.22 -6.86
N PRO A 115 0.40 -0.22 -5.61
CA PRO A 115 0.78 0.68 -4.54
C PRO A 115 2.30 0.91 -4.50
N GLU A 116 2.71 2.12 -4.15
CA GLU A 116 4.12 2.45 -3.85
C GLU A 116 4.26 2.80 -2.37
N TYR A 117 5.19 2.15 -1.67
CA TYR A 117 5.45 2.37 -0.26
C TYR A 117 6.87 2.91 -0.07
N ARG A 118 6.99 4.07 0.58
CA ARG A 118 8.27 4.67 0.93
C ARG A 118 8.30 5.09 2.39
N ALA A 119 9.16 4.47 3.17
CA ALA A 119 9.35 4.76 4.59
C ALA A 119 10.80 5.19 4.87
N GLY A 120 10.99 6.13 5.80
CA GLY A 120 12.32 6.48 6.30
C GLY A 120 12.90 5.46 7.28
N ALA A 121 12.07 4.58 7.88
CA ALA A 121 12.51 3.46 8.70
C ALA A 121 11.87 2.15 8.23
N ASP A 122 10.56 1.96 8.46
CA ASP A 122 9.90 0.66 8.32
C ASP A 122 8.71 0.71 7.35
N ALA A 123 8.62 -0.27 6.45
CA ALA A 123 7.46 -0.51 5.60
C ALA A 123 6.89 -1.91 5.85
N GLU A 124 5.72 -1.96 6.50
CA GLU A 124 5.02 -3.21 6.89
C GLU A 124 3.58 -3.26 6.31
N PRO A 125 3.40 -3.12 4.98
CA PRO A 125 2.08 -3.12 4.37
C PRO A 125 1.47 -4.52 4.24
N ALA A 126 0.16 -4.61 4.43
CA ALA A 126 -0.64 -5.81 4.19
C ALA A 126 -1.46 -5.65 2.91
N LEU A 127 -1.27 -6.54 1.94
CA LEU A 127 -1.90 -6.48 0.63
C LEU A 127 -2.61 -7.77 0.26
N THR A 128 -3.91 -7.68 -0.06
CA THR A 128 -4.69 -8.78 -0.62
C THR A 128 -5.21 -8.39 -2.00
N SER A 129 -4.97 -9.22 -3.00
CA SER A 129 -5.53 -9.01 -4.34
C SER A 129 -5.99 -10.29 -5.03
N THR A 130 -7.19 -10.28 -5.60
CA THR A 130 -7.65 -11.40 -6.42
C THR A 130 -6.89 -11.45 -7.75
N PHE A 131 -6.73 -10.31 -8.43
CA PHE A 131 -6.08 -10.22 -9.74
C PHE A 131 -5.08 -9.09 -9.82
N VAL A 132 -3.90 -9.39 -10.36
CA VAL A 132 -2.83 -8.46 -10.77
C VAL A 132 -2.44 -7.48 -9.67
N THR A 133 -1.31 -7.74 -9.04
CA THR A 133 -0.73 -6.85 -8.05
C THR A 133 0.76 -6.62 -8.29
N ASN A 134 1.16 -5.36 -8.38
CA ASN A 134 2.55 -4.97 -8.64
C ASN A 134 2.96 -3.86 -7.67
N PRO A 135 3.16 -4.20 -6.38
CA PRO A 135 3.57 -3.26 -5.37
C PRO A 135 5.07 -2.98 -5.42
N GLU A 136 5.46 -1.76 -5.06
CA GLU A 136 6.85 -1.36 -4.88
C GLU A 136 7.11 -0.95 -3.44
N TYR A 137 8.15 -1.50 -2.82
CA TYR A 137 8.50 -1.24 -1.43
C TYR A 137 9.90 -0.65 -1.34
N LEU A 138 10.01 0.47 -0.61
CA LEU A 138 11.26 1.14 -0.29
C LEU A 138 11.29 1.53 1.18
N ALA A 139 12.26 1.01 1.92
CA ALA A 139 12.58 1.53 3.25
C ALA A 139 14.11 1.63 3.46
N VAL A 140 14.50 2.25 4.57
CA VAL A 140 15.92 2.37 4.94
C VAL A 140 16.33 1.24 5.88
N ALA A 141 15.45 0.83 6.78
CA ALA A 141 15.75 -0.14 7.82
C ALA A 141 15.10 -1.50 7.55
N ASN A 142 13.77 -1.57 7.42
CA ASN A 142 13.07 -2.83 7.28
C ASN A 142 11.92 -2.74 6.27
N VAL A 143 11.79 -3.79 5.44
CA VAL A 143 10.66 -4.04 4.56
C VAL A 143 10.07 -5.41 4.90
N GLU A 144 8.91 -5.42 5.58
CA GLU A 144 8.22 -6.64 6.05
C GLU A 144 6.75 -6.72 5.51
N PRO A 145 6.56 -6.81 4.19
CA PRO A 145 5.23 -6.81 3.60
C PRO A 145 4.60 -8.20 3.62
N ALA A 146 3.31 -8.25 3.94
CA ALA A 146 2.48 -9.44 3.81
C ALA A 146 1.59 -9.32 2.56
N LEU A 147 1.77 -10.21 1.59
CA LEU A 147 1.02 -10.18 0.33
C LEU A 147 0.37 -11.52 0.01
N THR A 148 -0.95 -11.48 -0.15
CA THR A 148 -1.75 -12.59 -0.65
C THR A 148 -2.31 -12.25 -2.03
N SER A 149 -2.09 -13.14 -3.01
CA SER A 149 -2.75 -12.99 -4.31
C SER A 149 -3.16 -14.29 -4.98
N ILE A 150 -4.32 -14.29 -5.62
CA ILE A 150 -4.79 -15.47 -6.35
C ILE A 150 -4.12 -15.53 -7.74
N PHE A 151 -4.10 -14.42 -8.47
CA PHE A 151 -3.57 -14.37 -9.84
C PHE A 151 -2.60 -13.21 -10.07
N GLY A 152 -1.37 -13.54 -10.45
CA GLY A 152 -0.41 -12.61 -11.04
C GLY A 152 0.11 -11.56 -10.06
N THR A 153 1.33 -11.78 -9.56
CA THR A 153 2.04 -10.78 -8.76
C THR A 153 3.46 -10.53 -9.25
N SER A 154 3.91 -9.28 -9.17
CA SER A 154 5.28 -8.87 -9.42
C SER A 154 5.70 -7.78 -8.44
N PRO A 155 5.97 -8.13 -7.17
CA PRO A 155 6.43 -7.16 -6.19
C PRO A 155 7.91 -6.83 -6.37
N GLU A 156 8.27 -5.57 -6.19
CA GLU A 156 9.66 -5.10 -6.10
C GLU A 156 9.97 -4.65 -4.68
N TYR A 157 11.03 -5.22 -4.09
CA TYR A 157 11.48 -4.87 -2.75
C TYR A 157 12.87 -4.25 -2.80
N ARG A 158 13.02 -3.08 -2.19
CA ARG A 158 14.31 -2.41 -2.01
C ARG A 158 14.45 -1.92 -0.58
N ASP A 159 15.49 -2.37 0.10
CA ASP A 159 15.78 -1.91 1.45
C ASP A 159 17.28 -1.72 1.69
N GLY A 160 17.62 -0.79 2.59
CA GLY A 160 19.00 -0.48 2.98
C GLY A 160 19.64 -1.50 3.92
N ALA A 161 18.84 -2.28 4.66
CA ALA A 161 19.25 -3.30 5.61
C ALA A 161 18.48 -4.62 5.44
N ASN A 162 17.24 -4.75 5.92
CA ASN A 162 16.49 -6.01 6.01
C ASN A 162 15.23 -6.07 5.14
N VAL A 163 15.02 -7.22 4.50
CA VAL A 163 13.82 -7.52 3.69
C VAL A 163 13.25 -8.88 4.10
N GLU A 164 12.08 -8.90 4.72
CA GLU A 164 11.40 -10.12 5.22
C GLU A 164 9.95 -10.21 4.69
N PRO A 165 9.75 -10.42 3.38
CA PRO A 165 8.43 -10.47 2.76
C PRO A 165 7.77 -11.84 2.96
N ASP A 166 6.49 -11.84 3.31
CA ASP A 166 5.64 -13.03 3.33
C ASP A 166 4.66 -13.01 2.14
N LEU A 167 4.85 -13.97 1.23
CA LEU A 167 4.10 -14.10 0.00
C LEU A 167 3.30 -15.40 -0.06
N THR A 168 1.98 -15.26 -0.22
CA THR A 168 1.07 -16.38 -0.51
C THR A 168 0.40 -16.21 -1.86
N LEU A 169 0.66 -17.16 -2.78
CA LEU A 169 0.19 -17.09 -4.16
C LEU A 169 -0.53 -18.37 -4.63
N THR A 170 -1.58 -18.21 -5.43
CA THR A 170 -2.19 -19.36 -6.11
C THR A 170 -1.59 -19.59 -7.50
N PHE A 171 -1.53 -18.56 -8.36
CA PHE A 171 -1.04 -18.66 -9.74
C PHE A 171 -0.13 -17.48 -10.16
N GLY A 172 1.20 -17.73 -10.32
CA GLY A 172 2.22 -16.76 -10.82
C GLY A 172 2.41 -15.50 -9.94
N LYS A 173 3.50 -14.72 -9.97
CA LYS A 173 4.64 -14.50 -10.90
C LYS A 173 5.89 -14.09 -10.07
N ARG A 174 6.91 -13.48 -10.71
CA ARG A 174 8.27 -13.23 -10.17
C ARG A 174 8.37 -12.06 -9.19
N PRO A 175 8.71 -12.27 -7.91
CA PRO A 175 9.20 -11.21 -7.04
C PRO A 175 10.67 -10.90 -7.32
N GLU A 176 11.02 -9.62 -7.20
CA GLU A 176 12.41 -9.14 -7.24
C GLU A 176 12.79 -8.57 -5.88
N TYR A 177 13.82 -9.13 -5.26
CA TYR A 177 14.27 -8.74 -3.94
C TYR A 177 15.65 -8.11 -3.97
N ARG A 178 15.81 -6.95 -3.33
CA ARG A 178 17.10 -6.29 -3.09
C ARG A 178 17.21 -5.81 -1.65
N ALA A 179 18.12 -6.42 -0.90
CA ALA A 179 18.44 -6.02 0.47
C ALA A 179 19.90 -5.57 0.59
N GLY A 180 20.15 -4.51 1.36
CA GLY A 180 21.49 -4.03 1.67
C GLY A 180 22.26 -4.91 2.66
N ALA A 181 21.56 -5.68 3.50
CA ALA A 181 22.17 -6.64 4.43
C ALA A 181 21.50 -8.01 4.38
N ASN A 182 20.31 -8.17 4.98
CA ASN A 182 19.64 -9.45 5.20
C ASN A 182 18.38 -9.59 4.35
N LEU A 183 18.15 -10.79 3.81
CA LEU A 183 16.98 -11.10 2.99
C LEU A 183 16.40 -12.46 3.42
N GLU A 184 15.23 -12.45 4.06
CA GLU A 184 14.54 -13.64 4.58
C GLU A 184 13.12 -13.79 3.99
N PRO A 185 12.99 -14.07 2.68
CA PRO A 185 11.69 -14.14 2.03
C PRO A 185 10.99 -15.47 2.29
N ALA A 186 9.72 -15.41 2.72
CA ALA A 186 8.82 -16.54 2.79
C ALA A 186 7.89 -16.54 1.57
N LEU A 187 7.88 -17.62 0.78
CA LEU A 187 7.03 -17.74 -0.41
C LEU A 187 6.33 -19.09 -0.49
N THR A 188 5.01 -19.04 -0.35
CA THR A 188 4.08 -20.14 -0.59
C THR A 188 3.41 -19.95 -1.95
N SER A 189 3.50 -20.93 -2.85
CA SER A 189 2.80 -20.88 -4.14
C SER A 189 2.21 -22.22 -4.55
N SER A 190 0.95 -22.23 -5.02
CA SER A 190 0.35 -23.45 -5.57
C SER A 190 0.88 -23.80 -6.96
N PHE A 191 1.06 -22.81 -7.83
CA PHE A 191 1.52 -23.01 -9.21
C PHE A 191 2.53 -21.95 -9.67
N GLY A 192 3.69 -22.42 -10.12
CA GLY A 192 4.72 -21.60 -10.77
C GLY A 192 5.55 -20.79 -9.78
N LYS A 193 6.87 -21.00 -9.81
CA LYS A 193 7.85 -20.22 -9.04
C LYS A 193 9.00 -19.79 -9.93
N SER A 194 9.34 -18.52 -9.83
CA SER A 194 10.63 -17.95 -10.23
C SER A 194 10.76 -16.66 -9.41
N ALA A 195 11.87 -16.46 -8.74
CA ALA A 195 12.16 -15.29 -7.95
C ALA A 195 13.62 -14.92 -8.19
N GLU A 196 13.94 -13.63 -8.10
CA GLU A 196 15.30 -13.13 -8.23
C GLU A 196 15.70 -12.46 -6.92
N TYR A 197 16.83 -12.91 -6.35
CA TYR A 197 17.31 -12.48 -5.04
C TYR A 197 18.64 -11.75 -5.18
N ARG A 198 18.78 -10.62 -4.49
CA ARG A 198 20.07 -9.95 -4.27
C ARG A 198 20.17 -9.50 -2.82
N ALA A 199 21.08 -10.10 -2.08
CA ALA A 199 21.45 -9.69 -0.73
C ALA A 199 22.96 -9.51 -0.65
N TRP A 200 23.42 -8.58 0.19
CA TRP A 200 24.85 -8.27 0.33
C TRP A 200 25.54 -9.07 1.43
N ALA A 201 24.81 -9.49 2.47
CA ALA A 201 25.34 -10.28 3.58
C ALA A 201 24.66 -11.65 3.68
N ASN A 202 23.37 -11.69 4.06
CA ASN A 202 22.67 -12.95 4.36
C ASN A 202 21.43 -13.15 3.49
N LEU A 203 21.19 -14.39 3.06
CA LEU A 203 20.05 -14.79 2.24
C LEU A 203 19.48 -16.12 2.75
N GLU A 204 18.29 -16.09 3.34
CA GLU A 204 17.61 -17.24 3.94
C GLU A 204 16.17 -17.42 3.40
N PRO A 205 15.98 -17.91 2.16
CA PRO A 205 14.65 -18.04 1.56
C PRO A 205 13.91 -19.31 2.04
N ALA A 206 12.65 -19.16 2.44
CA ALA A 206 11.74 -20.24 2.78
C ALA A 206 10.69 -20.43 1.67
N LEU A 207 10.81 -21.49 0.86
CA LEU A 207 9.98 -21.69 -0.34
C LEU A 207 9.15 -22.97 -0.28
N THR A 208 7.81 -22.86 -0.29
CA THR A 208 6.89 -24.01 -0.32
C THR A 208 6.03 -24.03 -1.59
N SER A 209 6.00 -25.15 -2.33
CA SER A 209 5.18 -25.26 -3.55
C SER A 209 4.54 -26.62 -3.72
N THR A 210 3.32 -26.66 -4.28
CA THR A 210 2.63 -27.90 -4.66
C THR A 210 2.93 -28.32 -6.10
N PHE A 211 3.08 -27.40 -7.07
CA PHE A 211 3.37 -27.75 -8.47
C PHE A 211 4.34 -26.79 -9.19
N GLY A 212 5.44 -27.34 -9.75
CA GLY A 212 6.41 -26.66 -10.63
C GLY A 212 7.43 -25.79 -9.88
N THR A 213 8.73 -26.12 -10.00
CA THR A 213 9.81 -25.40 -9.30
C THR A 213 11.00 -25.11 -10.21
N SER A 214 11.49 -23.87 -10.21
CA SER A 214 12.87 -23.55 -10.61
C SER A 214 13.37 -22.34 -9.80
N PRO A 215 14.26 -22.55 -8.82
CA PRO A 215 14.96 -21.45 -8.16
C PRO A 215 15.95 -20.82 -9.15
N GLY A 216 15.84 -19.51 -9.38
CA GLY A 216 16.91 -18.72 -9.99
C GLY A 216 17.76 -18.14 -8.86
N TYR A 217 19.06 -18.38 -8.89
CA TYR A 217 20.05 -17.74 -8.01
C TYR A 217 20.82 -16.70 -8.81
#